data_AF-K8GM52-F1
#
_entry.id   AF-K8GM52-F1
#
_cell.length_a   1.000
_cell.length_b   1.000
_cell.length_c   1.000
_cell.angle_alpha   90.00
_cell.angle_beta   90.00
_cell.angle_gamma   90.00
#
_symmetry.space_group_name_H-M   'P 1'
#
loop_
_entity.id
_entity.type
_entity.pdbx_description
1 polymer ?
#
loop_
_entity_poly.entity_id
_entity_poly.type
_entity_poly.pdbx_seq_one_letter_code
_entity_poly.pdbx_strand_id
1 'polypeptide(L)' 'MEREHHLLTMQNTAEFFCAFCGEPNITFIDLSAGGQQSYIEDCQVCCRPNQLYVHVDEDTLAIEIDTEYVG' A
#
# COMPACT_ATOMS: atom_id res chain seq x y z
N MET A 1 -6.55 31.94 -5.60
CA MET A 1 -6.63 30.62 -6.27
C MET A 1 -5.26 30.36 -6.86
N GLU A 2 -4.29 30.09 -5.99
CA GLU A 2 -2.90 29.89 -6.39
C GLU A 2 -2.35 28.69 -5.62
N ARG A 3 -2.51 27.55 -6.28
CA ARG A 3 -1.56 26.45 -6.41
C ARG A 3 -1.33 25.59 -5.16
N GLU A 4 -2.00 24.44 -5.20
CA GLU A 4 -1.67 23.17 -4.55
C GLU A 4 -0.19 22.80 -4.73
N HIS A 5 0.70 23.47 -3.99
CA HIS A 5 2.15 23.27 -4.07
C HIS A 5 2.73 23.02 -2.67
N HIS A 6 2.04 22.18 -1.88
CA HIS A 6 2.54 21.67 -0.61
C HIS A 6 2.18 20.19 -0.39
N LEU A 7 2.28 19.37 -1.44
CA LEU A 7 2.11 17.91 -1.35
C LEU A 7 3.16 17.17 -2.20
N LEU A 8 4.39 17.69 -2.23
CA LEU A 8 5.53 16.91 -2.73
C LEU A 8 5.99 15.96 -1.62
N THR A 9 5.32 14.81 -1.58
CA THR A 9 5.94 13.48 -1.43
C THR A 9 6.77 13.20 -0.17
N MET A 10 6.08 13.11 0.98
CA MET A 10 6.38 12.12 2.01
C MET A 10 5.21 11.12 2.03
N GLN A 11 4.96 10.45 0.91
CA GLN A 11 3.86 9.48 0.82
C GLN A 11 4.34 8.14 1.35
N ASN A 12 4.25 7.96 2.67
CA ASN A 12 4.35 6.67 3.35
C ASN A 12 3.06 5.85 3.21
N THR A 13 2.24 6.13 2.19
CA THR A 13 0.96 5.46 1.98
C THR A 13 0.86 4.99 0.55
N ALA A 14 0.29 3.82 0.35
CA ALA A 14 0.06 3.23 -0.96
C ALA A 14 -1.34 2.61 -1.02
N GLU A 15 -1.87 2.50 -2.24
CA GLU A 15 -3.16 1.85 -2.49
C GLU A 15 -2.95 0.36 -2.80
N PHE A 16 -3.82 -0.49 -2.28
CA PHE A 16 -3.92 -1.89 -2.67
C PHE A 16 -5.38 -2.27 -2.92
N PHE A 17 -5.60 -3.25 -3.80
CA PHE A 17 -6.94 -3.77 -4.07
C PHE A 17 -7.17 -5.04 -3.26
N CYS A 18 -8.29 -5.12 -2.55
CA CYS A 18 -8.62 -6.31 -1.77
C CYS A 18 -8.78 -7.52 -2.70
N ALA A 19 -8.04 -8.60 -2.43
CA ALA A 19 -8.08 -9.84 -3.20
C ALA A 19 -9.41 -10.60 -3.05
N PHE A 20 -10.26 -10.20 -2.10
CA PHE A 20 -11.59 -10.78 -1.90
C PHE A 20 -12.71 -9.97 -2.56
N CYS A 21 -12.88 -8.69 -2.19
CA CYS A 21 -14.00 -7.88 -2.69
C CYS A 21 -13.63 -6.93 -3.84
N GLY A 22 -12.34 -6.75 -4.14
CA GLY A 22 -11.87 -5.87 -5.22
C GLY A 22 -11.86 -4.38 -4.91
N GLU A 23 -12.29 -3.96 -3.71
CA GLU A 23 -12.33 -2.54 -3.33
C GLU A 23 -10.93 -1.98 -3.06
N PRO A 24 -10.65 -0.72 -3.42
CA PRO A 24 -9.38 -0.06 -3.11
C PRO A 24 -9.26 0.23 -1.62
N ASN A 25 -8.07 0.06 -1.08
CA ASN A 25 -7.70 0.31 0.31
C ASN A 25 -6.40 1.10 0.35
N ILE A 26 -6.21 1.89 1.40
CA ILE A 26 -4.95 2.63 1.64
C ILE A 26 -4.25 1.97 2.82
N THR A 27 -2.97 1.69 2.69
CA THR A 27 -2.12 1.19 3.77
C THR A 27 -0.89 2.08 3.93
N PHE A 28 -0.23 1.99 5.09
CA PHE A 28 1.03 2.67 5.36
C PHE A 28 2.21 1.75 5.06
N ILE A 29 3.21 2.27 4.36
CA ILE A 29 4.47 1.58 4.07
C ILE A 29 5.56 2.07 5.00
N ASP A 30 6.13 1.15 5.78
CA ASP A 30 7.33 1.41 6.56
C ASP A 30 8.57 1.25 5.68
N LEU A 31 9.06 2.36 5.14
CA LEU A 31 10.28 2.36 4.32
C LEU A 31 11.54 1.91 5.09
N SER A 32 11.51 1.87 6.43
CA SER A 32 12.62 1.36 7.23
C SER A 32 12.69 -0.17 7.29
N ALA A 33 11.62 -0.87 6.90
CA ALA A 33 11.54 -2.33 6.87
C ALA A 33 12.18 -2.97 5.62
N GLY A 34 12.80 -2.16 4.75
CA GLY A 34 13.51 -2.60 3.54
C GLY A 34 12.64 -2.58 2.28
N GLY A 35 13.26 -2.84 1.12
CA GLY A 35 12.62 -2.79 -0.20
C GLY A 35 11.66 -3.95 -0.50
N GLN A 36 11.65 -5.00 0.33
CA GLN A 36 10.73 -6.13 0.22
C GLN A 36 10.08 -6.39 1.56
N GLN A 37 8.76 -6.32 1.63
CA GLN A 37 8.01 -6.46 2.87
C GLN A 37 6.79 -7.34 2.64
N SER A 38 6.35 -8.04 3.68
CA SER A 38 5.10 -8.80 3.63
C SER A 38 4.39 -8.76 4.96
N TYR A 39 3.12 -8.37 4.94
CA TYR A 39 2.31 -8.25 6.15
C TYR A 39 0.83 -8.45 5.82
N ILE A 40 0.04 -8.74 6.85
CA ILE A 40 -1.41 -8.93 6.72
C ILE A 40 -2.09 -7.61 7.04
N GLU A 41 -3.01 -7.19 6.16
CA GLU A 41 -3.88 -6.04 6.37
C GLU A 41 -5.34 -6.43 6.11
N ASP A 42 -6.24 -6.06 7.02
CA ASP A 42 -7.67 -6.26 6.83
C ASP A 42 -8.25 -5.22 5.87
N CYS A 43 -9.12 -5.68 4.96
CA CYS A 43 -9.85 -4.77 4.08
C CYS A 43 -10.80 -3.87 4.88
N GLN A 44 -10.71 -2.56 4.69
CA GLN A 44 -11.54 -1.55 5.36
C GLN A 44 -13.02 -1.58 4.91
N VAL A 45 -13.33 -2.32 3.83
CA VAL A 45 -14.70 -2.47 3.31
C VAL A 45 -15.34 -3.79 3.73
N CYS A 46 -14.66 -4.92 3.52
CA CYS A 46 -15.21 -6.25 3.77
C CYS A 46 -14.64 -6.97 5.00
N CYS A 47 -13.69 -6.36 5.70
CA CYS A 47 -13.02 -6.90 6.90
C CYS A 47 -12.35 -8.26 6.69
N ARG A 48 -12.00 -8.63 5.44
CA ARG A 48 -11.27 -9.86 5.15
C ARG A 48 -9.76 -9.60 5.10
N PRO A 49 -8.93 -10.50 5.66
CA PRO A 49 -7.48 -10.33 5.67
C PRO A 49 -6.87 -10.52 4.28
N ASN A 50 -5.94 -9.65 3.93
CA ASN A 50 -5.13 -9.75 2.71
C ASN A 50 -3.67 -9.86 3.13
N GLN A 51 -2.96 -10.84 2.58
CA GLN A 51 -1.50 -10.82 2.58
C GLN A 51 -1.07 -9.80 1.52
N LEU A 52 -0.32 -8.79 1.94
CA LEU A 52 0.30 -7.81 1.07
C LEU A 52 1.76 -8.22 0.83
N TYR A 53 2.18 -8.20 -0.41
CA TYR A 53 3.59 -8.28 -0.81
C TYR A 53 4.00 -6.94 -1.38
N VAL A 54 4.80 -6.19 -0.62
CA VAL A 54 5.21 -4.84 -0.97
C VAL A 54 6.63 -4.85 -1.51
N HIS A 55 6.81 -4.26 -2.69
CA HIS A 55 8.10 -4.00 -3.29
C HIS A 55 8.30 -2.49 -3.43
N VAL A 56 9.42 -2.00 -2.90
CA VAL A 56 9.84 -0.61 -3.00
C VAL A 56 11.10 -0.54 -3.85
N ASP A 57 11.01 0.16 -4.97
CA ASP A 57 12.16 0.45 -5.82
C ASP A 57 13.06 1.47 -5.14
N GLU A 58 14.33 1.13 -4.92
CA GLU A 58 15.26 1.96 -4.13
C GLU A 58 15.66 3.27 -4.84
N ASP A 59 15.60 3.30 -6.18
CA ASP A 59 16.02 4.45 -6.99
C ASP A 59 14.88 5.46 -7.19
N THR A 60 13.68 4.94 -7.45
CA THR A 60 12.50 5.75 -7.79
C THR A 60 11.53 5.94 -6.63
N LEU A 61 11.67 5.13 -5.57
CA LEU A 61 10.71 5.01 -4.46
C LEU A 61 9.31 4.60 -4.94
N ALA A 62 9.21 3.97 -6.11
CA ALA A 62 7.97 3.39 -6.59
C ALA A 62 7.57 2.22 -5.69
N ILE A 63 6.28 2.16 -5.34
CA ILE A 63 5.71 1.11 -4.49
C ILE A 63 4.80 0.25 -5.35
N GLU A 64 5.05 -1.04 -5.36
CA GLU A 64 4.20 -2.06 -5.97
C GLU A 64 3.65 -2.97 -4.86
N ILE A 65 2.36 -3.31 -4.95
CA ILE A 65 1.70 -4.15 -3.96
C ILE A 65 0.90 -5.23 -4.67
N ASP A 66 1.26 -6.49 -4.42
CA ASP A 66 0.45 -7.66 -4.77
C ASP A 66 -0.36 -8.10 -3.56
N THR A 67 -1.59 -8.57 -3.80
CA THR A 67 -2.51 -9.00 -2.75
C THR A 67 -2.93 -10.45 -2.93
N GLU A 68 -2.90 -11.21 -1.85
CA GLU A 68 -3.47 -12.56 -1.77
C GLU A 68 -4.51 -12.61 -0.65
N TYR A 69 -5.68 -13.17 -0.93
CA TYR A 69 -6.68 -13.40 0.11
C TYR A 69 -6.27 -14.60 0.98
N VAL A 70 -6.14 -14.39 2.28
CA VAL A 70 -5.77 -15.46 3.21
C VAL A 70 -7.00 -15.93 3.99
N GLY A 71 -7.59 -17.07 3.61
CA GLY A 71 -8.59 -17.74 4.44
C GLY A 71 -9.19 -19.00 3.85
#